data_AF-A0AAV7D9L0-F1
#
_entry.id   AF-A0AAV7D9L0-F1
#
_cell.length_a   1.000
_cell.length_b   1.000
_cell.length_c   1.000
_cell.angle_alpha   90.00
_cell.angle_beta   90.00
_cell.angle_gamma   90.00
#
_symmetry.space_group_name_H-M   'P 1'
#
loop_
_entity.id
_entity.type
_entity.pdbx_description
1 polymer ?
#
loop_
_entity_poly.entity_id
_entity_poly.type
_entity_poly.pdbx_seq_one_letter_code
_entity_poly.pdbx_strand_id
1 'polypeptide(L)'
;MKTRHQRGDTHPLTLDEILDETQHLDIGMKQKQWLMSEALVNNPKIDIIDGKYAFKPKYNLKDKKALLRLLDKHDQRGLGGILLEDIEEGLPNAQKAIKALGDQIIFVTRPDKKKILFYNDKSCQFTVDEEFQKLWRSSSISMDEEKIEDI
;
A
#
# COMPACT_ATOMS: atom_id res chain seq x y z
N MET A 1 -11.82 8.93 -11.10
CA MET A 1 -10.42 8.49 -11.28
C MET A 1 -10.01 7.35 -10.35
N LYS A 2 -9.84 7.55 -9.03
CA LYS A 2 -9.42 6.47 -8.09
C LYS A 2 -10.35 5.24 -8.10
N THR A 3 -11.67 5.45 -8.02
CA THR A 3 -12.67 4.36 -8.07
C THR A 3 -12.64 3.60 -9.39
N ARG A 4 -12.29 4.27 -10.49
CA ARG A 4 -12.18 3.69 -11.83
C ARG A 4 -10.95 2.79 -11.95
N HIS A 5 -9.80 3.28 -11.46
CA HIS A 5 -8.57 2.50 -11.32
C HIS A 5 -8.80 1.25 -10.47
N GLN A 6 -9.53 1.38 -9.37
CA GLN A 6 -9.89 0.24 -8.51
C GLN A 6 -10.84 -0.77 -9.18
N ARG A 7 -11.65 -0.33 -10.15
CA ARG A 7 -12.49 -1.18 -11.00
C ARG A 7 -11.71 -1.84 -12.16
N GLY A 8 -10.44 -1.48 -12.35
CA GLY A 8 -9.59 -1.99 -13.42
C GLY A 8 -9.57 -1.13 -14.69
N ASP A 9 -10.36 -0.05 -14.71
CA ASP A 9 -10.40 0.90 -15.82
C ASP A 9 -9.30 1.94 -15.65
N THR A 10 -8.18 1.70 -16.34
CA THR A 10 -6.97 2.53 -16.29
C THR A 10 -6.77 3.38 -17.55
N HIS A 11 -7.78 3.46 -18.41
CA HIS A 11 -7.66 4.23 -19.64
C HIS A 11 -7.64 5.74 -19.36
N PRO A 12 -6.82 6.50 -20.11
CA PRO A 12 -6.69 7.93 -19.92
C PRO A 12 -7.93 8.66 -20.46
N LEU A 13 -8.38 9.68 -19.74
CA LEU A 13 -9.61 10.42 -20.04
C LEU A 13 -9.34 11.91 -20.20
N THR A 14 -10.10 12.54 -21.08
CA THR A 14 -10.12 13.99 -21.21
C THR A 14 -10.85 14.63 -20.02
N LEU A 15 -10.59 15.92 -19.79
CA LEU A 15 -11.29 16.69 -18.76
C LEU A 15 -12.81 16.66 -18.99
N ASP A 16 -13.26 16.75 -20.24
CA ASP A 16 -14.68 16.69 -20.60
C ASP A 16 -15.30 15.33 -20.25
N GLU A 17 -14.63 14.21 -20.53
CA GLU A 17 -15.12 12.88 -20.13
C GLU A 17 -15.18 12.71 -18.60
N ILE A 18 -14.24 13.30 -17.86
CA ILE A 18 -14.26 13.28 -16.38
C ILE A 18 -15.42 14.12 -15.84
N LEU A 19 -15.67 15.30 -16.42
CA LEU A 19 -16.78 16.17 -16.03
C LEU A 19 -18.14 15.56 -16.38
N ASP A 20 -18.23 14.86 -17.52
CA ASP A 20 -19.42 14.10 -17.94
C ASP A 20 -19.71 12.94 -16.98
N GLU A 21 -18.71 12.09 -16.69
CA GLU A 21 -18.86 10.96 -15.77
C GLU A 21 -19.18 11.38 -14.32
N THR A 22 -18.70 12.55 -13.90
CA THR A 22 -18.98 13.08 -12.56
C THR A 22 -20.24 13.94 -12.52
N GLN A 23 -20.95 14.10 -13.62
CA GLN A 23 -22.14 14.97 -13.76
C GLN A 23 -21.86 16.44 -13.39
N HIS A 24 -20.63 16.93 -13.59
CA HIS A 24 -20.22 18.32 -13.37
C HIS A 24 -20.13 19.12 -14.68
N LEU A 25 -20.99 18.81 -15.65
CA LEU A 25 -21.03 19.50 -16.95
C LEU A 25 -21.37 20.99 -16.82
N ASP A 26 -22.11 21.38 -15.78
CA ASP A 26 -22.47 22.77 -15.46
C ASP A 26 -21.35 23.58 -14.77
N ILE A 27 -20.10 23.11 -14.83
CA ILE A 27 -18.98 23.85 -14.22
C ILE A 27 -18.69 25.13 -15.02
N GLY A 28 -18.54 26.25 -14.31
CA GLY A 28 -18.26 27.53 -14.96
C GLY A 28 -16.96 27.49 -15.76
N MET A 29 -16.92 28.18 -16.91
CA MET A 29 -15.76 28.16 -17.83
C MET A 29 -14.42 28.50 -17.13
N LYS A 30 -14.45 29.41 -16.13
CA LYS A 30 -13.30 29.75 -15.29
C LYS A 30 -12.79 28.59 -14.43
N GLN A 31 -13.70 27.79 -13.86
CA GLN A 31 -13.36 26.61 -13.06
C GLN A 31 -12.82 25.48 -13.93
N LYS A 32 -13.39 25.27 -15.13
CA LYS A 32 -12.85 24.33 -16.12
C LYS A 32 -11.41 24.69 -16.50
N GLN A 33 -11.16 25.97 -16.75
CA GLN A 33 -9.83 26.46 -17.11
C GLN A 33 -8.82 26.29 -15.96
N TRP A 34 -9.21 26.61 -14.72
CA TRP A 34 -8.37 26.38 -13.53
C TRP A 34 -8.08 24.90 -13.28
N LEU A 35 -9.05 24.00 -13.49
CA LEU A 35 -8.84 22.55 -13.39
C LEU A 35 -7.80 22.06 -14.40
N MET A 36 -7.87 22.56 -15.63
CA MET A 36 -6.98 22.16 -16.72
C MET A 36 -5.55 22.69 -16.54
N SER A 37 -5.40 23.96 -16.14
CA SER A 37 -4.09 24.62 -16.07
C SER A 37 -3.35 24.39 -14.76
N GLU A 38 -4.09 24.21 -13.66
CA GLU A 38 -3.53 24.30 -12.32
C GLU A 38 -3.83 23.03 -11.51
N ALA A 39 -5.10 22.66 -11.33
CA ALA A 39 -5.46 21.59 -10.40
C ALA A 39 -4.98 20.20 -10.85
N LEU A 40 -5.15 19.86 -12.14
CA LEU A 40 -4.76 18.54 -12.65
C LEU A 40 -3.25 18.43 -12.91
N VAL A 41 -2.60 19.54 -13.29
CA VAL A 41 -1.14 19.59 -13.50
C VAL A 41 -0.38 19.51 -12.18
N ASN A 42 -0.92 20.13 -11.13
CA ASN A 42 -0.29 20.14 -9.81
C ASN A 42 -0.59 18.88 -8.98
N ASN A 43 -1.38 17.92 -9.49
CA ASN A 43 -1.72 16.71 -8.76
C ASN A 43 -0.69 15.59 -9.02
N PRO A 44 0.14 15.21 -8.03
CA PRO A 44 1.16 14.17 -8.22
C PRO A 44 0.57 12.77 -8.46
N LYS A 45 -0.74 12.60 -8.24
CA LYS A 45 -1.48 11.36 -8.47
C LYS A 45 -2.13 11.28 -9.86
N ILE A 46 -1.80 12.21 -10.76
CA ILE A 46 -2.31 12.23 -12.13
C ILE A 46 -1.12 12.24 -13.10
N ASP A 47 -1.18 11.39 -14.11
CA ASP A 47 -0.25 11.37 -15.24
C ASP A 47 -0.95 11.98 -16.46
N ILE A 48 -0.24 12.81 -17.20
CA ILE A 48 -0.76 13.44 -18.42
C ILE A 48 -0.16 12.69 -19.61
N ILE A 49 -0.99 11.92 -20.30
CA ILE A 49 -0.61 11.13 -21.48
C ILE A 49 -1.37 11.70 -22.67
N ASP A 50 -0.66 12.37 -23.57
CA ASP A 50 -1.22 12.86 -24.85
C ASP A 50 -2.46 13.76 -24.69
N GLY A 51 -2.41 14.69 -23.72
CA GLY A 51 -3.53 15.59 -23.41
C GLY A 51 -4.70 14.95 -22.65
N LYS A 52 -4.56 13.68 -22.25
CA LYS A 52 -5.51 12.94 -21.41
C LYS A 52 -4.92 12.69 -20.02
N TYR A 53 -5.79 12.64 -19.03
CA TYR A 53 -5.44 12.44 -17.63
C TYR A 53 -5.65 10.96 -17.26
N ALA A 54 -4.60 10.34 -16.74
CA ALA A 54 -4.63 9.00 -16.18
C ALA A 54 -4.37 9.06 -14.67
N PHE A 55 -4.96 8.14 -13.91
CA PHE A 55 -4.64 8.03 -12.49
C PHE A 55 -3.26 7.39 -12.29
N LYS A 56 -2.40 8.05 -11.53
CA LYS A 56 -1.06 7.59 -11.18
C LYS A 56 -1.05 7.14 -9.72
N PRO A 57 -1.25 5.83 -9.44
CA PRO A 57 -1.11 5.33 -8.08
C PRO A 57 0.35 5.43 -7.62
N LYS A 58 0.54 5.55 -6.31
CA LYS A 58 1.87 5.55 -5.67
C LYS A 58 2.68 4.28 -6.02
N TYR A 59 1.98 3.15 -6.18
CA TYR A 59 2.54 1.90 -6.68
C TYR A 59 1.65 1.36 -7.80
N ASN A 60 2.17 1.22 -9.01
CA ASN A 60 1.42 0.62 -10.12
C ASN A 60 1.48 -0.90 -10.04
N LEU A 61 0.56 -1.50 -9.29
CA LEU A 61 0.51 -2.94 -9.04
C LEU A 61 -0.55 -3.58 -9.95
N LYS A 62 -0.09 -4.39 -10.92
CA LYS A 62 -1.00 -5.08 -11.86
C LYS A 62 -1.51 -6.42 -11.34
N ASP A 63 -0.75 -7.09 -10.49
CA ASP A 63 -1.03 -8.47 -10.07
C ASP A 63 -0.45 -8.79 -8.68
N LYS A 64 -0.90 -9.89 -8.06
CA LYS A 64 -0.35 -10.40 -6.78
C LYS A 64 1.16 -10.64 -6.85
N LYS A 65 1.68 -11.07 -8.00
CA LYS A 65 3.13 -11.27 -8.20
C LYS A 65 3.89 -9.94 -8.18
N ALA A 66 3.30 -8.87 -8.68
CA ALA A 66 3.89 -7.54 -8.64
C ALA A 66 3.94 -7.01 -7.20
N LEU A 67 2.90 -7.27 -6.41
CA LEU A 67 2.89 -6.93 -4.99
C LEU A 67 3.98 -7.67 -4.21
N LEU A 68 4.14 -8.98 -4.43
CA LEU A 68 5.19 -9.75 -3.76
C LEU A 68 6.59 -9.24 -4.11
N ARG A 69 6.86 -8.98 -5.39
CA ARG A 69 8.15 -8.41 -5.83
C ARG A 69 8.42 -7.02 -5.25
N LEU A 70 7.38 -6.22 -5.07
CA LEU A 70 7.51 -4.90 -4.46
C LEU A 70 7.90 -5.02 -2.97
N LEU A 71 7.24 -5.94 -2.24
CA LEU A 71 7.54 -6.21 -0.84
C LEU A 71 8.95 -6.79 -0.67
N ASP A 72 9.33 -7.76 -1.50
CA ASP A 72 10.68 -8.35 -1.53
C ASP A 72 11.77 -7.29 -1.79
N LYS A 73 11.57 -6.41 -2.77
CA LYS A 73 12.48 -5.29 -3.02
C LYS A 73 12.54 -4.29 -1.86
N HIS A 74 11.44 -4.10 -1.15
CA HIS A 74 11.39 -3.24 0.03
C HIS A 74 12.21 -3.82 1.18
N ASP A 75 12.13 -5.13 1.37
CA ASP A 75 12.87 -5.88 2.38
C ASP A 75 14.38 -5.88 2.09
N GLN A 76 14.77 -6.27 0.86
CA GLN A 76 16.17 -6.27 0.41
C GLN A 76 16.86 -4.90 0.51
N ARG A 77 16.09 -3.81 0.39
CA ARG A 77 16.60 -2.44 0.48
C ARG A 77 16.47 -1.82 1.87
N GLY A 78 15.85 -2.52 2.83
CA GLY A 78 15.59 -1.97 4.16
C GLY A 78 14.65 -0.76 4.15
N LEU A 79 13.76 -0.65 3.16
CA LEU A 79 12.81 0.47 3.03
C LEU A 79 11.58 0.32 3.94
N GLY A 80 11.49 -0.81 4.66
CA GLY A 80 10.39 -1.13 5.55
C GLY A 80 9.11 -1.51 4.81
N GLY A 81 8.01 -1.58 5.56
CA GLY A 81 6.72 -2.05 5.08
C GLY A 81 5.91 -0.99 4.33
N ILE A 82 4.91 -1.46 3.59
CA ILE A 82 4.05 -0.62 2.75
C ILE A 82 2.66 -0.54 3.40
N LEU A 83 2.05 0.64 3.42
CA LEU A 83 0.69 0.77 3.95
C LEU A 83 -0.31 0.02 3.08
N LEU A 84 -1.29 -0.61 3.72
CA LEU A 84 -2.40 -1.28 3.04
C LEU A 84 -3.14 -0.31 2.10
N GLU A 85 -3.35 0.93 2.53
CA GLU A 85 -3.99 1.99 1.73
C GLU A 85 -3.25 2.28 0.41
N ASP A 86 -1.91 2.26 0.44
CA ASP A 86 -1.08 2.49 -0.74
C ASP A 86 -1.18 1.32 -1.73
N ILE A 87 -1.37 0.10 -1.23
CA ILE A 87 -1.57 -1.11 -2.04
C ILE A 87 -2.99 -1.15 -2.62
N GLU A 88 -4.01 -0.80 -1.83
CA GLU A 88 -5.41 -0.72 -2.28
C GLU A 88 -5.64 0.42 -3.29
N GLU A 89 -4.80 1.44 -3.28
CA GLU A 89 -4.80 2.48 -4.30
C GLU A 89 -4.16 2.01 -5.61
N GLY A 90 -3.15 1.15 -5.53
CA GLY A 90 -2.38 0.67 -6.67
C GLY A 90 -2.93 -0.56 -7.38
N LEU A 91 -3.50 -1.49 -6.62
CA LEU A 91 -3.89 -2.82 -7.06
C LEU A 91 -5.42 -2.98 -7.07
N PRO A 92 -6.06 -3.18 -8.24
CA PRO A 92 -7.47 -3.58 -8.29
C PRO A 92 -7.66 -4.92 -7.55
N ASN A 93 -8.71 -5.02 -6.74
CA ASN A 93 -8.98 -6.19 -5.88
C ASN A 93 -7.83 -6.56 -4.91
N ALA A 94 -7.11 -5.57 -4.37
CA ALA A 94 -6.00 -5.77 -3.44
C ALA A 94 -6.31 -6.77 -2.31
N GLN A 95 -7.49 -6.70 -1.68
CA GLN A 95 -7.90 -7.63 -0.62
C GLN A 95 -7.83 -9.11 -1.06
N LYS A 96 -8.21 -9.43 -2.30
CA LYS A 96 -8.16 -10.78 -2.85
C LYS A 96 -6.72 -11.22 -3.10
N ALA A 97 -5.89 -10.34 -3.65
CA ALA A 97 -4.47 -10.61 -3.88
C ALA A 97 -3.72 -10.84 -2.55
N ILE A 98 -3.97 -9.99 -1.57
CA ILE A 98 -3.40 -10.07 -0.22
C ILE A 98 -3.81 -11.39 0.46
N LYS A 99 -5.10 -11.75 0.43
CA LYS A 99 -5.56 -13.06 0.94
C LYS A 99 -4.92 -14.24 0.21
N ALA A 100 -4.70 -14.11 -1.11
CA ALA A 100 -4.05 -15.16 -1.91
C ALA A 100 -2.54 -15.28 -1.64
N LEU A 101 -1.88 -14.20 -1.17
CA LEU A 101 -0.48 -14.21 -0.78
C LEU A 101 -0.29 -14.84 0.60
N GLY A 102 -1.26 -14.66 1.51
CA GLY A 102 -1.34 -15.35 2.79
C GLY A 102 -0.05 -15.22 3.60
N ASP A 103 0.58 -16.36 3.89
CA ASP A 103 1.80 -16.46 4.71
C ASP A 103 3.08 -15.93 4.02
N GLN A 104 3.00 -15.37 2.82
CA GLN A 104 4.13 -14.65 2.20
C GLN A 104 4.24 -13.19 2.67
N ILE A 105 3.27 -12.71 3.46
CA ILE A 105 3.17 -11.32 3.91
C ILE A 105 2.89 -11.29 5.41
N ILE A 106 3.58 -10.41 6.13
CA ILE A 106 3.33 -10.13 7.54
C ILE A 106 2.48 -8.85 7.65
N PHE A 107 1.44 -8.89 8.49
CA PHE A 107 0.65 -7.72 8.82
C PHE A 107 1.07 -7.15 10.17
N VAL A 108 1.42 -5.87 10.16
CA VAL A 108 1.64 -5.10 11.39
C VAL A 108 0.53 -4.08 11.52
N THR A 109 -0.22 -4.15 12.62
CA THR A 109 -1.24 -3.14 12.95
C THR A 109 -0.61 -2.11 13.86
N ARG A 110 -0.53 -0.86 13.39
CA ARG A 110 -0.07 0.26 14.19
C ARG A 110 -1.13 0.72 15.20
N PRO A 111 -0.75 1.45 16.26
CA PRO A 111 -1.70 2.01 17.23
C PRO A 111 -2.73 2.96 16.61
N ASP A 112 -2.44 3.52 15.42
CA ASP A 112 -3.37 4.33 14.63
C ASP A 112 -4.41 3.49 13.83
N LYS A 113 -4.49 2.18 14.09
CA LYS A 113 -5.31 1.19 13.38
C LYS A 113 -4.96 0.99 11.91
N LYS A 114 -3.86 1.59 11.41
CA LYS A 114 -3.40 1.36 10.04
C LYS A 114 -2.63 0.05 9.96
N LYS A 115 -2.85 -0.66 8.86
CA LYS A 115 -2.18 -1.92 8.56
C LYS A 115 -0.99 -1.67 7.63
N ILE A 116 0.15 -2.22 7.99
CA ILE A 116 1.37 -2.23 7.18
C ILE A 116 1.64 -3.66 6.76
N LEU A 117 1.98 -3.85 5.48
CA LEU A 117 2.37 -5.11 4.90
C LEU A 117 3.90 -5.16 4.79
N PHE A 118 4.46 -6.26 5.28
CA PHE A 118 5.87 -6.59 5.14
C PHE A 118 6.02 -7.89 4.34
N TYR A 119 7.17 -8.06 3.70
CA TYR A 119 7.56 -9.35 3.15
C TYR A 119 7.80 -10.35 4.29
N ASN A 120 7.30 -11.58 4.18
CA ASN A 120 7.62 -12.64 5.12
C ASN A 120 8.78 -13.47 4.56
N ASP A 121 9.99 -13.24 5.09
CA ASP A 121 11.12 -14.12 4.78
C ASP A 121 10.97 -15.44 5.56
N LYS A 122 10.70 -16.50 4.81
CA LYS A 122 10.52 -17.85 5.36
C LYS A 122 11.83 -18.54 5.71
N SER A 123 12.98 -17.95 5.38
CA SER A 123 14.30 -18.52 5.66
C SER A 123 14.54 -18.75 7.15
N CYS A 124 13.89 -17.94 8.00
CA CYS A 124 14.04 -17.99 9.46
C CYS A 124 12.68 -18.17 10.19
N GLN A 125 11.75 -18.92 9.61
CA GLN A 125 10.45 -19.15 10.26
C GLN A 125 10.59 -20.16 11.40
N PHE A 126 10.45 -19.68 12.64
CA PHE A 126 10.43 -20.51 13.84
C PHE A 126 9.17 -20.21 14.66
N THR A 127 8.35 -21.24 14.87
CA THR A 127 7.12 -21.16 15.66
C THR A 127 7.30 -21.89 16.97
N VAL A 128 6.96 -21.22 18.06
CA VAL A 128 7.06 -21.74 19.43
C VAL A 128 5.68 -21.79 20.03
N ASP A 129 5.34 -22.87 20.75
CA ASP A 129 4.04 -22.99 21.42
C ASP A 129 3.81 -21.87 22.43
N GLU A 130 2.55 -21.49 22.62
CA GLU A 130 2.18 -20.41 23.54
C GLU A 130 2.65 -20.65 24.98
N GLU A 131 2.75 -21.91 25.41
CA GLU A 131 3.24 -22.27 26.74
C GLU A 131 4.71 -21.87 26.92
N PHE A 132 5.57 -22.16 25.95
CA PHE A 132 6.97 -21.74 25.96
C PHE A 132 7.11 -20.22 25.80
N GLN A 133 6.24 -19.57 25.04
CA GLN A 133 6.23 -18.09 24.96
C GLN A 133 5.88 -17.45 26.32
N LYS A 134 4.93 -18.03 27.06
CA LYS A 134 4.56 -17.57 28.41
C LYS A 134 5.72 -17.80 29.38
N LEU A 135 6.34 -18.97 29.33
CA LEU A 135 7.50 -19.30 30.16
C LEU A 135 8.65 -18.31 29.90
N TRP A 136 8.98 -18.05 28.64
CA TRP A 136 10.00 -17.08 28.24
C TRP A 136 9.72 -15.66 28.76
N ARG A 137 8.47 -15.20 28.66
CA ARG A 137 8.07 -13.87 29.16
C ARG A 137 7.98 -13.79 30.68
N SER A 138 7.75 -14.91 31.36
CA SER A 138 7.62 -14.97 32.82
C SER A 138 8.97 -14.92 33.54
N SER A 139 10.06 -15.28 32.85
CA SER A 139 11.41 -15.16 33.35
C SER A 139 11.80 -13.69 33.45
N SER A 140 11.85 -13.15 34.67
CA SER A 140 12.39 -11.82 34.93
C SER A 140 13.90 -11.85 34.81
N ILE A 141 14.43 -11.50 33.64
CA ILE A 141 15.87 -11.28 33.47
C ILE A 141 16.20 -9.94 34.15
N SER A 142 16.94 -9.98 35.26
CA SER A 142 17.48 -8.77 35.89
C SER A 142 18.46 -8.12 34.92
N MET A 143 18.45 -6.80 34.74
CA MET A 143 19.34 -6.10 33.80
C MET A 143 20.82 -6.07 34.23
N ASP A 144 21.18 -6.81 35.28
CA ASP A 144 22.55 -6.92 35.76
C ASP A 144 23.25 -8.03 34.96
N GLU A 145 24.04 -7.65 33.94
CA GLU A 145 24.82 -8.60 33.12
C GLU A 145 25.71 -9.53 33.97
N GLU A 146 26.27 -9.03 35.09
CA GLU A 146 27.09 -9.83 36.02
C GLU A 146 26.32 -10.97 36.72
N LYS A 147 24.99 -10.88 36.86
CA LYS A 147 24.17 -11.96 37.46
C LYS A 147 23.67 -12.97 36.43
N ILE A 148 23.84 -12.69 35.14
CA ILE A 148 23.36 -13.55 34.06
C ILE A 148 24.39 -14.64 33.72
N GLU A 149 25.69 -14.40 33.95
CA GLU A 149 26.75 -15.42 33.73
C GLU A 149 26.71 -16.58 34.73
N ASP A 150 26.07 -16.40 35.90
CA ASP A 150 25.98 -17.41 36.98
C ASP A 150 24.67 -18.25 36.94
N ILE A 151 23.81 -18.09 35.92
CA ILE A 151 22.58 -18.90 35.69
C ILE A 151 22.85 -20.01 34.68
#